data_AF-A0A1S2Z6Q3-F1
#
_entry.id   AF-A0A1S2Z6Q3-F1
#
_cell.length_a   1.000
_cell.length_b   1.000
_cell.length_c   1.000
_cell.angle_alpha   90.00
_cell.angle_beta   90.00
_cell.angle_gamma   90.00
#
_symmetry.space_group_name_H-M   'P 1'
#
loop_
_entity.id
_entity.type
_entity.pdbx_description
1 polymer ?
#
loop_
_entity_poly.entity_id
_entity_poly.type
_entity_poly.pdbx_seq_one_letter_code
_entity_poly.pdbx_strand_id
1 'polypeptide(L)' 'MAFKVGAILLVLVFGAILLGGNLNFVDAKVCPLICYDSAGYMTCPSSGDQHLSPPCNCCLASTGCKIYKADGTLICTAS' A
#
# COMPACT_ATOMS: atom_id res chain seq x y z
N MET A 1 -14.56 -35.63 -33.32
CA MET A 1 -15.44 -34.44 -33.18
C MET A 1 -15.53 -33.91 -31.76
N ALA A 2 -15.59 -34.77 -30.71
CA ALA A 2 -15.74 -34.37 -29.31
C ALA A 2 -14.58 -33.53 -28.73
N PHE A 3 -13.33 -33.83 -29.09
CA PHE A 3 -12.14 -33.08 -28.63
C PHE A 3 -12.17 -31.59 -29.04
N LYS A 4 -12.72 -31.29 -30.23
CA LYS A 4 -12.83 -29.93 -30.75
C LYS A 4 -13.86 -29.11 -29.96
N VAL A 5 -15.00 -29.71 -29.65
CA VAL A 5 -16.08 -29.06 -28.88
C VAL A 5 -15.66 -28.83 -27.43
N GLY A 6 -14.98 -29.81 -26.81
CA GLY A 6 -14.44 -29.67 -25.46
C GLY A 6 -13.40 -28.55 -25.34
N ALA A 7 -12.48 -28.45 -26.31
CA ALA A 7 -11.49 -27.39 -26.34
C ALA A 7 -12.12 -25.99 -26.52
N ILE A 8 -13.16 -25.87 -27.36
CA ILE A 8 -13.85 -24.59 -27.58
C ILE A 8 -14.59 -24.15 -26.31
N LEU A 9 -15.28 -25.06 -25.63
CA LEU A 9 -15.96 -24.78 -24.36
C LEU A 9 -14.98 -24.33 -23.28
N LEU A 10 -13.82 -24.99 -23.20
CA LEU A 10 -12.77 -24.64 -22.27
C LEU A 10 -12.28 -23.20 -22.50
N VAL A 11 -11.96 -22.86 -23.76
CA VAL A 11 -11.50 -21.51 -24.14
C VAL A 11 -12.55 -20.43 -23.83
N LEU A 12 -13.83 -20.70 -24.09
CA LEU A 12 -14.91 -19.74 -23.80
C LEU A 12 -15.07 -19.49 -22.30
N VAL A 13 -14.95 -20.53 -21.47
CA VAL A 13 -15.03 -20.41 -20.01
C VAL A 13 -13.83 -19.62 -19.47
N PHE A 14 -12.61 -19.93 -19.89
CA PHE A 14 -11.42 -19.17 -19.48
C PHE A 14 -11.47 -17.72 -19.96
N GLY A 15 -11.93 -17.48 -21.19
CA GLY A 15 -12.09 -16.13 -21.74
C GLY A 15 -13.07 -15.26 -20.95
N ALA A 16 -14.21 -15.82 -20.55
CA ALA A 16 -15.21 -15.10 -19.75
C ALA A 16 -14.70 -14.73 -18.36
N ILE A 17 -13.91 -15.61 -17.72
CA ILE A 17 -13.32 -15.36 -16.40
C ILE A 17 -12.27 -14.22 -16.48
N LEU A 18 -11.43 -14.22 -17.52
CA LEU A 18 -10.39 -13.19 -17.69
C LEU A 18 -10.97 -11.82 -18.09
N LEU A 19 -12.03 -11.80 -18.91
CA LEU A 19 -12.69 -10.56 -19.33
C LEU A 19 -13.62 -9.98 -18.25
N GLY A 20 -14.18 -10.81 -17.37
CA GLY A 20 -15.10 -10.39 -16.30
C GLY A 20 -14.42 -10.10 -14.95
N GLY A 21 -13.13 -10.42 -14.79
CA GLY A 21 -12.38 -10.15 -13.58
C GLY A 21 -12.05 -8.67 -13.42
N ASN A 22 -12.56 -8.02 -12.37
CA ASN A 22 -12.05 -6.73 -11.92
C ASN A 22 -10.66 -6.95 -11.32
N LEU A 23 -9.62 -6.88 -12.17
CA LEU A 23 -8.24 -6.75 -11.71
C LEU A 23 -8.10 -5.37 -11.05
N ASN A 24 -8.41 -5.32 -9.75
CA ASN A 24 -8.01 -4.21 -8.90
C ASN A 24 -6.49 -4.33 -8.74
N PHE A 25 -5.75 -3.66 -9.63
CA PHE A 25 -4.33 -3.44 -9.44
C PHE A 25 -4.20 -2.64 -8.13
N VAL A 26 -3.86 -3.33 -7.05
CA VAL A 26 -3.45 -2.65 -5.82
C VAL A 26 -2.19 -1.89 -6.21
N ASP A 27 -2.31 -0.57 -6.32
CA ASP A 27 -1.16 0.30 -6.53
C ASP A 27 -0.24 0.12 -5.34
N ALA A 28 0.80 -0.70 -5.53
CA ALA A 28 1.76 -0.98 -4.49
C ALA A 28 2.67 0.25 -4.39
N LYS A 29 2.48 1.05 -3.33
CA LYS A 29 3.34 2.19 -3.01
C LYS A 29 4.79 1.73 -2.91
N VAL A 30 5.62 2.11 -3.89
CA VAL A 30 7.07 1.85 -3.86
C VAL A 30 7.72 2.92 -3.00
N CYS A 31 8.28 2.50 -1.87
CA CYS A 31 8.97 3.40 -0.95
C CYS A 31 10.49 3.20 -0.98
N PRO A 32 11.27 4.28 -0.86
CA PRO A 32 12.71 4.16 -0.66
C PRO A 32 13.00 3.43 0.66
N LEU A 33 14.15 2.77 0.74
CA LEU A 33 14.60 2.03 1.94
C LEU A 33 15.48 2.89 2.87
N ILE A 34 15.59 4.19 2.61
CA ILE A 34 16.39 5.12 3.41
C ILE A 34 15.54 5.57 4.60
N CYS A 35 16.10 5.50 5.81
CA CYS A 35 15.41 5.86 7.05
C CYS A 35 15.75 7.27 7.53
N TYR A 36 14.87 7.86 8.34
CA TYR A 36 15.13 9.10 9.06
C TYR A 36 15.83 8.79 10.39
N ASP A 37 17.15 8.90 10.44
CA ASP A 37 17.93 8.66 11.67
C ASP A 37 17.51 9.55 12.85
N SER A 38 16.95 10.73 12.57
CA SER A 38 16.49 11.67 13.58
C SER A 38 15.01 11.51 13.96
N ALA A 39 14.29 10.50 13.46
CA ALA A 39 12.88 10.30 13.82
C ALA A 39 12.74 9.86 15.28
N GLY A 40 12.03 10.66 16.07
CA GLY A 40 11.77 10.39 17.49
C GLY A 40 10.41 9.72 17.72
N TYR A 41 9.34 10.29 17.16
CA TYR A 41 7.98 9.78 17.31
C TYR A 41 7.11 10.15 16.12
N MET A 42 5.94 9.53 16.00
CA MET A 42 4.90 9.94 15.07
C MET A 42 3.56 10.16 15.77
N THR A 43 2.70 10.96 15.15
CA THR A 43 1.28 11.10 15.54
C THR A 43 0.40 10.84 14.33
N CYS A 44 -0.69 10.11 14.51
CA CYS A 44 -1.64 9.82 13.44
C CYS A 44 -3.04 10.30 13.84
N PRO A 45 -3.86 10.78 12.88
CA PRO A 45 -5.21 11.24 13.17
C PRO A 45 -6.10 10.15 13.78
N SER A 46 -5.85 8.88 13.45
CA SER A 46 -6.57 7.72 14.02
C SER A 46 -6.30 7.52 15.53
N SER A 47 -5.13 7.91 16.01
CA SER A 47 -4.66 7.72 17.39
C SER A 47 -4.64 9.02 18.21
N GLY A 48 -5.11 10.13 17.64
CA GLY A 48 -5.05 11.46 18.26
C GLY A 48 -3.62 11.90 18.57
N ASP A 49 -3.40 12.40 19.79
CA ASP A 49 -2.12 12.94 20.27
C ASP A 49 -1.15 11.87 20.80
N GLN A 50 -1.46 10.58 20.62
CA GLN A 50 -0.57 9.51 21.05
C GLN A 50 0.75 9.54 20.27
N HIS A 51 1.87 9.54 20.99
CA HIS A 51 3.19 9.37 20.41
C HIS A 51 3.43 7.89 20.11
N LEU A 52 3.47 7.54 18.83
CA LEU A 52 3.70 6.20 18.32
C LEU A 52 5.14 6.06 17.81
N SER A 53 5.63 4.82 17.73
CA SER A 53 6.91 4.54 17.07
C SER A 53 6.82 4.93 15.59
N PRO A 54 7.73 5.77 15.08
CA PRO A 54 7.70 6.16 13.68
C PRO A 54 8.20 4.99 12.81
N PRO A 55 7.69 4.84 11.58
CA PRO A 55 8.31 3.96 10.61
C PRO A 55 9.64 4.55 10.11
N CYS A 56 10.41 3.73 9.40
CA CYS A 56 11.70 4.11 8.83
C CYS A 56 11.65 5.45 8.06
N ASN A 57 10.64 5.68 7.22
CA ASN A 57 10.46 6.94 6.50
C ASN A 57 8.98 7.28 6.26
N CYS A 58 8.75 8.46 5.67
CA CYS A 58 7.42 9.00 5.48
C CYS A 58 6.53 8.20 4.53
N CYS A 59 7.14 7.56 3.53
CA CYS A 59 6.38 6.82 2.52
C CYS A 59 5.75 5.56 3.14
N LEU A 60 6.39 4.99 4.15
CA LEU A 60 5.91 3.82 4.90
C LEU A 60 4.87 4.18 5.97
N ALA A 61 4.70 5.47 6.28
CA ALA A 61 3.68 5.91 7.22
C ALA A 61 2.30 5.94 6.56
N SER A 62 1.26 5.66 7.37
CA SER A 62 -0.12 5.75 6.91
C SER A 62 -0.49 7.19 6.58
N THR A 63 -1.29 7.39 5.54
CA THR A 63 -1.76 8.72 5.10
C THR A 63 -2.31 9.55 6.26
N GLY A 64 -1.85 10.79 6.37
CA GLY A 64 -2.19 11.74 7.42
C GLY A 64 -1.32 11.64 8.68
N CYS A 65 -0.50 10.60 8.84
CA CYS A 65 0.45 10.52 9.94
C CYS A 65 1.59 11.52 9.78
N LYS A 66 2.07 12.06 10.90
CA LYS A 66 3.17 13.03 10.96
C LYS A 66 4.33 12.43 11.74
N ILE A 67 5.53 12.51 11.18
CA ILE A 67 6.76 12.05 11.85
C ILE A 67 7.53 13.27 12.37
N TYR A 68 7.98 13.20 13.61
CA TYR A 68 8.69 14.25 14.31
C TYR A 68 10.07 13.78 14.78
N LYS A 69 10.98 14.72 14.94
CA LYS A 69 12.21 14.53 15.69
C LYS A 69 11.92 14.46 17.20
N ALA A 70 12.90 14.01 17.98
CA ALA A 70 12.79 13.97 19.44
C ALA A 70 12.57 15.36 20.08
N ASP A 71 12.99 16.44 19.41
CA ASP A 71 12.78 17.83 19.84
C ASP A 71 11.40 18.41 19.45
N GLY A 72 10.55 17.61 18.80
CA GLY A 72 9.23 18.02 18.32
C GLY A 72 9.22 18.70 16.94
N THR A 73 10.36 18.80 16.26
CA THR A 73 10.41 19.32 14.88
C THR A 73 9.72 18.36 13.92
N LEU A 74 8.78 18.86 13.10
CA LEU A 74 8.12 18.07 12.06
C LEU A 74 9.12 17.70 10.96
N ILE A 75 9.24 16.41 10.67
CA ILE A 75 10.03 15.88 9.55
C ILE A 75 9.17 15.82 8.29
N CYS A 76 7.98 15.22 8.40
CA CYS A 76 7.10 15.02 7.25
C CYS A 76 5.66 14.70 7.66
N THR A 77 4.73 14.82 6.70
CA THR A 77 3.36 14.30 6.79
C THR A 77 3.16 13.30 5.66
N ALA A 78 2.72 12.10 5.98
CA ALA A 78 2.49 11.03 5.02
C ALA A 78 1.25 11.31 4.17
N SER A 79 1.39 11.11 2.86
CA SER A 79 0.33 11.28 1.86
C SER A 79 0.06 9.96 1.16
#